data_AF-A0A975CFC4-F1
#
_entry.id   AF-A0A975CFC4-F1
#
_cell.length_a   1.000
_cell.length_b   1.000
_cell.length_c   1.000
_cell.angle_alpha   90.00
_cell.angle_beta   90.00
_cell.angle_gamma   90.00
#
_symmetry.space_group_name_H-M   'P 1'
#
loop_
_entity.id
_entity.type
_entity.pdbx_description
1 polymer ?
#
loop_
_entity_poly.entity_id
_entity_poly.type
_entity_poly.pdbx_seq_one_letter_code
_entity_poly.pdbx_strand_id
1 'polypeptide(L)'
;MKLPFQKIAVLAVVTAVTGCGGGSDSSESALNLAKALLSKTDAAWATSVPSPSGVAALRDGCYAADGYTRATAAAAAETKLADYTASNAYRVGSKRQNVTVLSDETTANADKTERRLIKVRYSIAFADGSVDNNVEDTLIVGSSSGACATPQAGAEARYWGNRRIVDVYLNSRAARYQNHSIETGEPIAINSGSGPVSYRREVQFGIEDPAGAAAYVIVTGPGYVYTVDGVAHPFSVKLLSPRILRAAPELAGKRGNYLNWADTDSFKFCRPMTGHPANLTTPASRMDCVGVGASGNTFGANLAASEVYPEGIAAADQRFADLGFVAGAGYTFSVYNDDGWKTVNGHLGKIPVATYTVQLESLPPSFKDMAVGRGASNNVFIDKFPQFWFDPAETQALSANLRGQWLFSQTGRWTEPASTVPGVYRASSFYSYGEGSAASNIRGATWPMYRMVNPQALKPGDKQAAFALGLKPEGLTEFSYGEFAVSYSNRNHGNLLSYLVFY
;
A
#
# COMPACT_ATOMS: atom_id res chain seq x y z
N MET A 1 7.36 -5.45 2.34
CA MET A 1 6.26 -5.35 3.33
C MET A 1 6.88 -5.48 4.71
N LYS A 2 7.37 -4.36 5.28
CA LYS A 2 7.68 -4.08 6.71
C LYS A 2 8.46 -2.75 6.83
N LEU A 3 8.29 -2.04 7.95
CA LEU A 3 8.79 -0.68 8.25
C LEU A 3 9.71 -0.65 9.50
N PRO A 4 10.54 0.40 9.69
CA PRO A 4 11.46 0.52 10.82
C PRO A 4 11.11 1.60 11.90
N PHE A 5 11.74 1.42 13.07
CA PHE A 5 12.13 2.36 14.15
C PHE A 5 11.21 2.88 15.27
N GLN A 6 11.70 2.70 16.50
CA GLN A 6 11.92 3.78 17.48
C GLN A 6 13.33 3.63 18.09
N LYS A 7 14.10 4.73 18.15
CA LYS A 7 15.28 4.89 18.98
C LYS A 7 14.82 5.45 20.32
N ILE A 8 15.09 4.75 21.43
CA ILE A 8 15.05 5.33 22.78
C ILE A 8 16.51 5.48 23.21
N ALA A 9 16.92 6.70 23.52
CA ALA A 9 18.18 6.94 24.22
C ALA A 9 18.01 6.42 25.66
N VAL A 10 18.59 5.27 25.96
CA VAL A 10 18.78 4.81 27.35
C VAL A 10 20.22 5.13 27.72
N LEU A 11 20.36 5.95 28.75
CA LEU A 11 21.60 6.25 29.44
C LEU A 11 22.24 4.92 29.88
N ALA A 12 23.41 4.58 29.33
CA ALA A 12 24.14 3.38 29.70
C ALA A 12 24.70 3.54 31.12
N VAL A 13 24.05 2.90 32.10
CA VAL A 13 24.71 2.58 33.38
C VAL A 13 25.45 1.26 33.16
N VAL A 14 26.76 1.36 32.98
CA VAL A 14 27.66 0.20 33.02
C VAL A 14 27.83 -0.20 34.48
N THR A 15 27.05 -1.17 34.94
CA THR A 15 27.40 -1.96 36.13
C THR A 15 28.02 -3.26 35.68
N ALA A 16 29.35 -3.32 35.75
CA ALA A 16 30.09 -4.57 35.66
C ALA A 16 29.74 -5.44 36.88
N VAL A 17 29.13 -6.59 36.64
CA VAL A 17 29.07 -7.67 37.63
C VAL A 17 29.79 -8.87 37.04
N THR A 18 31.05 -9.03 37.44
CA THR A 18 31.78 -10.28 37.33
C THR A 18 31.24 -11.26 38.38
N GLY A 19 30.84 -12.44 37.94
CA GLY A 19 30.50 -13.57 38.81
C GLY A 19 30.43 -14.88 38.04
N CYS A 20 31.42 -15.74 38.26
CA CYS A 20 31.56 -17.09 37.71
C CYS A 20 30.41 -18.03 38.14
N GLY A 21 30.04 -18.97 37.25
CA GLY A 21 29.22 -20.14 37.60
C GLY A 21 28.88 -20.95 36.36
N GLY A 22 29.49 -22.13 36.22
CA GLY A 22 29.43 -22.95 35.02
C GLY A 22 28.06 -23.58 34.72
N GLY A 23 27.78 -23.68 33.42
CA GLY A 23 26.72 -24.45 32.81
C GLY A 23 26.98 -24.46 31.31
N SER A 24 27.30 -25.61 30.75
CA SER A 24 27.45 -25.81 29.31
C SER A 24 26.15 -25.45 28.58
N ASP A 25 26.19 -24.51 27.64
CA ASP A 25 25.59 -24.72 26.32
C ASP A 25 26.06 -23.67 25.32
N SER A 26 26.60 -24.15 24.21
CA SER A 26 26.93 -23.38 23.03
C SER A 26 25.65 -22.87 22.35
N SER A 27 24.98 -21.87 22.93
CA SER A 27 23.82 -21.26 22.27
C SER A 27 24.28 -20.65 20.95
N GLU A 28 23.72 -21.13 19.84
CA GLU A 28 24.04 -20.61 18.51
C GLU A 28 23.86 -19.09 18.48
N SER A 29 24.80 -18.36 17.84
CA SER A 29 24.75 -16.90 17.80
C SER A 29 23.49 -16.42 17.07
N ALA A 30 22.91 -15.30 17.51
CA ALA A 30 21.72 -14.73 16.88
C ALA A 30 21.92 -14.46 15.38
N LEU A 31 23.13 -14.05 14.98
CA LEU A 31 23.48 -13.83 13.59
C LEU A 31 23.47 -15.13 12.78
N ASN A 32 23.97 -16.24 13.33
CA ASN A 32 23.96 -17.54 12.65
C ASN A 32 22.54 -18.08 12.51
N LEU A 33 21.75 -18.03 13.59
CA LEU A 33 20.33 -18.41 13.58
C LEU A 33 19.54 -17.62 12.52
N ALA A 34 19.76 -16.31 12.46
CA ALA A 34 19.14 -15.47 11.44
C ALA A 34 19.59 -15.84 10.03
N LYS A 35 20.90 -15.95 9.78
CA LYS A 35 21.44 -16.34 8.47
C LYS A 35 20.93 -17.70 8.02
N ALA A 36 20.80 -18.67 8.94
CA ALA A 36 20.26 -19.99 8.64
C ALA A 36 18.81 -19.92 8.14
N LEU A 37 17.93 -19.19 8.85
CA LEU A 37 16.54 -19.00 8.40
C LEU A 37 16.44 -18.22 7.08
N LEU A 38 17.23 -17.15 6.93
CA LEU A 38 17.24 -16.36 5.69
C LEU A 38 17.75 -17.19 4.51
N SER A 39 18.74 -18.06 4.71
CA SER A 39 19.22 -19.00 3.69
C SER A 39 18.16 -20.05 3.33
N LYS A 40 17.42 -20.59 4.30
CA LYS A 40 16.26 -21.47 4.02
C LYS A 40 15.20 -20.74 3.19
N THR A 41 15.00 -19.45 3.48
CA THR A 41 14.08 -18.61 2.70
C THR A 41 14.61 -18.40 1.28
N ASP A 42 15.87 -18.04 1.10
CA ASP A 42 16.49 -17.87 -0.22
C ASP A 42 16.46 -19.16 -1.06
N ALA A 43 16.66 -20.32 -0.42
CA ALA A 43 16.55 -21.61 -1.08
C ALA A 43 15.11 -21.88 -1.57
N ALA A 44 14.10 -21.55 -0.76
CA ALA A 44 12.69 -21.70 -1.14
C ALA A 44 12.28 -20.82 -2.32
N TRP A 45 12.94 -19.67 -2.51
CA TRP A 45 12.69 -18.74 -3.62
C TRP A 45 13.70 -18.87 -4.77
N ALA A 46 14.60 -19.86 -4.74
CA ALA A 46 15.74 -19.90 -5.66
C ALA A 46 15.33 -20.06 -7.14
N THR A 47 14.34 -20.90 -7.42
CA THR A 47 14.00 -21.31 -8.80
C THR A 47 12.53 -21.13 -9.15
N SER A 48 11.63 -21.03 -8.17
CA SER A 48 10.20 -20.85 -8.36
C SER A 48 9.57 -20.15 -7.17
N VAL A 49 8.30 -19.76 -7.33
CA VAL A 49 7.50 -19.29 -6.19
C VAL A 49 7.16 -20.49 -5.29
N PRO A 50 7.59 -20.52 -4.02
CA PRO A 50 7.27 -21.61 -3.11
C PRO A 50 5.78 -21.66 -2.81
N SER A 51 5.26 -22.88 -2.57
CA SER A 51 3.87 -23.07 -2.17
C SER A 51 3.52 -22.25 -0.92
N PRO A 52 2.26 -21.81 -0.76
CA PRO A 52 1.83 -21.09 0.45
C PRO A 52 2.16 -21.84 1.74
N SER A 53 1.94 -23.16 1.76
CA SER A 53 2.28 -24.03 2.89
C SER A 53 3.79 -24.10 3.16
N GLY A 54 4.62 -24.09 2.11
CA GLY A 54 6.08 -24.04 2.22
C GLY A 54 6.58 -22.73 2.84
N VAL A 55 6.00 -21.60 2.46
CA VAL A 55 6.29 -20.30 3.10
C VAL A 55 5.80 -20.29 4.55
N ALA A 56 4.60 -20.83 4.80
CA ALA A 56 4.04 -20.92 6.14
C ALA A 56 4.88 -21.82 7.06
N ALA A 57 5.57 -22.83 6.54
CA ALA A 57 6.44 -23.71 7.34
C ALA A 57 7.63 -22.98 7.98
N LEU A 58 8.07 -21.85 7.42
CA LEU A 58 9.13 -21.01 8.00
C LEU A 58 8.63 -20.08 9.12
N ARG A 59 7.31 -20.03 9.34
CA ARG A 59 6.66 -19.17 10.35
C ARG A 59 6.35 -19.98 11.60
N ASP A 60 6.47 -19.33 12.76
CA ASP A 60 6.08 -19.94 14.03
C ASP A 60 4.57 -20.27 14.07
N GLY A 61 4.18 -21.27 14.87
CA GLY A 61 2.76 -21.59 15.12
C GLY A 61 1.95 -20.39 15.62
N CYS A 62 2.58 -19.48 16.38
CA CYS A 62 1.99 -18.23 16.85
C CYS A 62 2.34 -17.01 16.00
N TYR A 63 2.78 -17.18 14.75
CA TYR A 63 3.06 -16.05 13.86
C TYR A 63 1.85 -15.13 13.75
N ALA A 64 2.09 -13.83 13.98
CA ALA A 64 1.14 -12.77 13.68
C ALA A 64 1.88 -11.56 13.13
N ALA A 65 1.49 -11.11 11.94
CA ALA A 65 2.01 -9.89 11.35
C ALA A 65 0.92 -9.18 10.56
N ASP A 66 0.76 -7.89 10.79
CA ASP A 66 -0.08 -7.01 9.96
C ASP A 66 -1.52 -7.55 9.80
N GLY A 67 -2.08 -8.06 10.90
CA GLY A 67 -3.40 -8.70 10.95
C GLY A 67 -3.46 -10.15 10.43
N TYR A 68 -2.41 -10.63 9.76
CA TYR A 68 -2.34 -12.02 9.31
C TYR A 68 -1.77 -12.96 10.37
N THR A 69 -2.40 -14.11 10.52
CA THR A 69 -1.85 -15.27 11.23
C THR A 69 -1.14 -16.20 10.24
N ARG A 70 -0.40 -17.21 10.73
CA ARG A 70 0.19 -18.25 9.87
C ARG A 70 -0.88 -18.90 8.98
N ALA A 71 -2.00 -19.30 9.58
CA ALA A 71 -3.08 -20.00 8.91
C ALA A 71 -3.82 -19.12 7.91
N THR A 72 -4.19 -17.89 8.30
CA THR A 72 -4.95 -17.00 7.41
C THR A 72 -4.14 -16.56 6.21
N ALA A 73 -2.83 -16.32 6.36
CA ALA A 73 -1.97 -15.99 5.23
C ALA A 73 -1.79 -17.16 4.25
N ALA A 74 -1.70 -18.41 4.74
CA ALA A 74 -1.60 -19.58 3.89
C ALA A 74 -2.92 -19.82 3.13
N ALA A 75 -4.05 -19.80 3.84
CA ALA A 75 -5.37 -20.03 3.26
C ALA A 75 -5.74 -18.98 2.20
N ALA A 76 -5.44 -17.69 2.45
CA ALA A 76 -5.68 -16.62 1.49
C ALA A 76 -4.89 -16.83 0.19
N ALA A 77 -3.63 -17.27 0.30
CA ALA A 77 -2.80 -17.55 -0.86
C ALA A 77 -3.21 -18.83 -1.61
N GLU A 78 -3.64 -19.88 -0.90
CA GLU A 78 -4.12 -21.14 -1.51
C GLU A 78 -5.41 -20.94 -2.30
N THR A 79 -6.35 -20.13 -1.78
CA THR A 79 -7.61 -19.83 -2.46
C THR A 79 -7.40 -19.12 -3.80
N LYS A 80 -6.28 -18.41 -3.96
CA LYS A 80 -5.91 -17.67 -5.18
C LYS A 80 -4.50 -18.03 -5.63
N LEU A 81 -4.23 -19.33 -5.77
CA LEU A 81 -2.86 -19.82 -6.02
C LEU A 81 -2.22 -19.23 -7.29
N ALA A 82 -2.99 -19.06 -8.36
CA ALA A 82 -2.52 -18.43 -9.60
C ALA A 82 -2.09 -16.98 -9.35
N ASP A 83 -2.93 -16.18 -8.68
CA ASP A 83 -2.63 -14.79 -8.34
C ASP A 83 -1.45 -14.70 -7.36
N TYR A 84 -1.38 -15.60 -6.38
CA TYR A 84 -0.25 -15.70 -5.46
C TYR A 84 1.06 -15.98 -6.20
N THR A 85 1.04 -16.94 -7.14
CA THR A 85 2.21 -17.31 -7.94
C THR A 85 2.63 -16.16 -8.85
N ALA A 86 1.66 -15.54 -9.54
CA ALA A 86 1.91 -14.38 -10.38
C ALA A 86 2.48 -13.23 -9.53
N SER A 87 1.75 -12.76 -8.52
CA SER A 87 2.11 -11.62 -7.65
C SER A 87 3.50 -11.73 -7.01
N ASN A 88 4.00 -12.94 -6.77
CA ASN A 88 5.29 -13.17 -6.14
C ASN A 88 6.42 -13.57 -7.11
N ALA A 89 6.15 -13.71 -8.42
CA ALA A 89 7.15 -14.16 -9.40
C ALA A 89 8.42 -13.30 -9.42
N TYR A 90 8.31 -12.01 -9.14
CA TYR A 90 9.46 -11.09 -9.06
C TYR A 90 10.48 -11.46 -7.97
N ARG A 91 10.09 -12.26 -6.97
CA ARG A 91 10.95 -12.65 -5.84
C ARG A 91 11.83 -13.85 -6.16
N VAL A 92 11.56 -14.55 -7.27
CA VAL A 92 12.34 -15.72 -7.66
C VAL A 92 13.79 -15.30 -7.92
N GLY A 93 14.73 -16.04 -7.34
CA GLY A 93 16.16 -15.73 -7.38
C GLY A 93 16.61 -14.64 -6.39
N SER A 94 15.71 -14.10 -5.55
CA SER A 94 16.09 -13.09 -4.56
C SER A 94 17.08 -13.61 -3.51
N LYS A 95 17.94 -12.72 -3.02
CA LYS A 95 18.99 -13.02 -2.02
C LYS A 95 18.94 -12.05 -0.86
N ARG A 96 18.99 -12.60 0.35
CA ARG A 96 19.01 -11.83 1.60
C ARG A 96 20.45 -11.65 2.06
N GLN A 97 20.88 -10.42 2.17
CA GLN A 97 22.29 -10.05 2.41
C GLN A 97 22.41 -8.94 3.45
N ASN A 98 23.64 -8.64 3.87
CA ASN A 98 23.94 -7.57 4.85
C ASN A 98 23.17 -7.72 6.17
N VAL A 99 23.04 -8.96 6.65
CA VAL A 99 22.28 -9.29 7.86
C VAL A 99 22.94 -8.67 9.09
N THR A 100 22.17 -7.90 9.83
CA THR A 100 22.55 -7.24 11.09
C THR A 100 21.55 -7.61 12.17
N VAL A 101 22.03 -8.00 13.35
CA VAL A 101 21.17 -8.21 14.53
C VAL A 101 20.96 -6.85 15.21
N LEU A 102 19.70 -6.47 15.39
CA LEU A 102 19.29 -5.23 16.04
C LEU A 102 19.05 -5.43 17.54
N SER A 103 18.45 -6.57 17.91
CA SER A 103 18.27 -6.98 19.30
C SER A 103 18.20 -8.50 19.41
N ASP A 104 18.53 -9.01 20.59
CA ASP A 104 18.50 -10.42 20.95
C ASP A 104 18.09 -10.52 22.42
N GLU A 105 16.88 -10.97 22.67
CA GLU A 105 16.25 -10.94 23.99
C GLU A 105 15.72 -12.32 24.35
N THR A 106 16.08 -12.81 25.53
CA THR A 106 15.54 -14.07 26.07
C THR A 106 14.66 -13.78 27.27
N THR A 107 13.46 -14.35 27.26
CA THR A 107 12.44 -14.20 28.30
C THR A 107 11.87 -15.56 28.68
N ALA A 108 11.61 -15.77 29.96
CA ALA A 108 10.84 -16.92 30.42
C ALA A 108 9.34 -16.66 30.22
N ASN A 109 8.64 -17.62 29.64
CA ASN A 109 7.18 -17.64 29.56
C ASN A 109 6.59 -17.97 30.93
N ALA A 110 5.28 -17.72 31.10
CA ALA A 110 4.57 -18.04 32.34
C ALA A 110 4.60 -19.53 32.72
N ASP A 111 4.71 -20.41 31.72
CA ASP A 111 4.87 -21.87 31.89
C ASP A 111 6.33 -22.30 32.12
N LYS A 112 7.24 -21.34 32.36
CA LYS A 112 8.69 -21.51 32.54
C LYS A 112 9.45 -21.99 31.31
N THR A 113 8.80 -22.12 30.14
CA THR A 113 9.53 -22.35 28.89
C THR A 113 10.23 -21.07 28.44
N GLU A 114 11.34 -21.18 27.72
CA GLU A 114 12.09 -20.01 27.27
C GLU A 114 11.69 -19.56 25.87
N ARG A 115 11.64 -18.25 25.68
CA ARG A 115 11.44 -17.58 24.39
C ARG A 115 12.63 -16.67 24.14
N ARG A 116 13.30 -16.84 22.99
CA ARG A 116 14.32 -15.92 22.50
C ARG A 116 13.81 -15.20 21.26
N LEU A 117 13.74 -13.88 21.30
CA LEU A 117 13.34 -13.03 20.19
C LEU A 117 14.56 -12.33 19.61
N ILE A 118 14.77 -12.50 18.31
CA ILE A 118 15.89 -11.91 17.58
C ILE A 118 15.32 -10.93 16.56
N LYS A 119 15.62 -9.65 16.71
CA LYS A 119 15.27 -8.65 15.69
C LYS A 119 16.45 -8.48 14.74
N VAL A 120 16.19 -8.59 13.44
CA VAL A 120 17.22 -8.49 12.39
C VAL A 120 16.86 -7.45 11.36
N ARG A 121 17.88 -6.89 10.73
CA ARG A 121 17.80 -6.06 9.53
C ARG A 121 18.66 -6.67 8.43
N TYR A 122 18.18 -6.66 7.20
CA TYR A 122 18.92 -7.13 6.03
C TYR A 122 18.45 -6.39 4.76
N SER A 123 19.13 -6.62 3.64
CA SER A 123 18.68 -6.19 2.32
C SER A 123 18.24 -7.40 1.49
N ILE A 124 17.28 -7.20 0.59
CA ILE A 124 16.89 -8.20 -0.41
C ILE A 124 17.32 -7.71 -1.79
N ALA A 125 18.28 -8.40 -2.40
CA ALA A 125 18.62 -8.19 -3.80
C ALA A 125 17.71 -9.04 -4.69
N PHE A 126 17.10 -8.44 -5.71
CA PHE A 126 16.23 -9.12 -6.66
C PHE A 126 16.95 -9.37 -8.00
N ALA A 127 16.46 -10.34 -8.77
CA ALA A 127 17.03 -10.68 -10.08
C ALA A 127 16.93 -9.54 -11.12
N ASP A 128 16.00 -8.60 -10.94
CA ASP A 128 15.83 -7.40 -11.78
C ASP A 128 16.83 -6.26 -11.47
N GLY A 129 17.72 -6.48 -10.50
CA GLY A 129 18.71 -5.52 -10.01
C GLY A 129 18.18 -4.52 -8.98
N SER A 130 16.87 -4.53 -8.67
CA SER A 130 16.32 -3.73 -7.58
C SER A 130 16.74 -4.31 -6.22
N VAL A 131 16.77 -3.46 -5.20
CA VAL A 131 17.15 -3.85 -3.83
C VAL A 131 16.14 -3.25 -2.87
N ASP A 132 15.53 -4.08 -2.03
CA ASP A 132 14.79 -3.65 -0.84
C ASP A 132 15.80 -3.51 0.31
N ASN A 133 16.01 -2.29 0.78
CA ASN A 133 16.97 -2.02 1.85
C ASN A 133 16.26 -1.95 3.20
N ASN A 134 16.99 -2.34 4.25
CA ASN A 134 16.53 -2.22 5.63
C ASN A 134 15.28 -3.04 5.96
N VAL A 135 15.08 -4.19 5.32
CA VAL A 135 14.03 -5.14 5.68
C VAL A 135 14.28 -5.62 7.10
N GLU A 136 13.30 -5.41 7.97
CA GLU A 136 13.35 -5.86 9.36
C GLU A 136 12.43 -7.05 9.62
N ASP A 137 12.92 -8.04 10.34
CA ASP A 137 12.12 -9.17 10.82
C ASP A 137 12.37 -9.43 12.29
N THR A 138 11.35 -9.95 12.96
CA THR A 138 11.47 -10.54 14.30
C THR A 138 11.37 -12.05 14.15
N LEU A 139 12.39 -12.73 14.67
CA LEU A 139 12.51 -14.17 14.68
C LEU A 139 12.29 -14.67 16.11
N ILE A 140 11.81 -15.90 16.23
CA ILE A 140 11.68 -16.60 17.51
C ILE A 140 12.49 -17.89 17.48
N VAL A 141 13.15 -18.17 18.60
CA VAL A 141 13.78 -19.45 18.96
C VAL A 141 13.22 -19.86 20.32
N GLY A 142 13.08 -21.16 20.57
CA GLY A 142 12.45 -21.67 21.78
C GLY A 142 10.93 -21.73 21.63
N SER A 143 10.21 -21.42 22.72
CA SER A 143 8.77 -21.62 22.88
C SER A 143 7.96 -20.35 22.64
N SER A 144 6.88 -20.47 21.87
CA SER A 144 5.86 -19.43 21.69
C SER A 144 4.66 -19.56 22.63
N SER A 145 4.77 -20.37 23.69
CA SER A 145 3.71 -20.54 24.69
C SER A 145 3.18 -19.22 25.25
N GLY A 146 1.87 -19.16 25.47
CA GLY A 146 1.17 -17.96 25.96
C GLY A 146 0.94 -16.85 24.93
N ALA A 147 1.41 -16.99 23.68
CA ALA A 147 1.22 -15.96 22.64
C ALA A 147 0.06 -16.22 21.67
N CYS A 148 -0.43 -17.47 21.61
CA CYS A 148 -1.58 -17.90 20.80
C CYS A 148 -2.10 -19.27 21.27
N ALA A 149 -3.17 -19.75 20.62
CA ALA A 149 -3.79 -21.03 20.93
C ALA A 149 -2.97 -22.28 20.51
N THR A 150 -2.10 -22.15 19.51
CA THR A 150 -1.30 -23.27 18.98
C THR A 150 0.20 -22.95 19.03
N PRO A 151 0.80 -22.92 20.23
CA PRO A 151 2.21 -22.61 20.38
C PRO A 151 3.10 -23.69 19.78
N GLN A 152 4.31 -23.29 19.43
CA GLN A 152 5.36 -24.13 18.90
C GLN A 152 6.63 -23.93 19.71
N ALA A 153 7.39 -25.00 19.88
CA ALA A 153 8.72 -24.96 20.46
C ALA A 153 9.76 -25.51 19.46
N GLY A 154 11.00 -25.05 19.56
CA GLY A 154 12.11 -25.61 18.77
C GLY A 154 13.34 -24.71 18.75
N ALA A 155 14.50 -25.33 18.55
CA ALA A 155 15.81 -24.66 18.54
C ALA A 155 16.07 -23.87 17.25
N GLU A 156 15.37 -24.17 16.15
CA GLU A 156 15.52 -23.44 14.89
C GLU A 156 14.80 -22.09 14.93
N ALA A 157 15.42 -21.05 14.35
CA ALA A 157 14.76 -19.76 14.18
C ALA A 157 13.57 -19.86 13.22
N ARG A 158 12.48 -19.19 13.58
CA ARG A 158 11.24 -19.09 12.79
C ARG A 158 10.78 -17.64 12.74
N TYR A 159 10.07 -17.26 11.69
CA TYR A 159 9.48 -15.91 11.65
C TYR A 159 8.39 -15.78 12.73
N TRP A 160 8.52 -14.76 13.57
CA TRP A 160 7.56 -14.44 14.63
C TRP A 160 6.44 -13.49 14.16
N GLY A 161 6.76 -12.63 13.20
CA GLY A 161 5.90 -11.54 12.78
C GLY A 161 6.05 -10.29 13.66
N ASN A 162 5.36 -9.21 13.29
CA ASN A 162 5.48 -7.91 13.96
C ASN A 162 4.37 -7.63 14.99
N ARG A 163 3.47 -8.61 15.20
CA ARG A 163 2.34 -8.55 16.15
C ARG A 163 1.36 -7.39 15.94
N ARG A 164 1.43 -6.70 14.79
CA ARG A 164 0.45 -5.67 14.42
C ARG A 164 -0.88 -6.34 14.09
N ILE A 165 -1.98 -5.72 14.53
CA ILE A 165 -3.34 -6.19 14.25
C ILE A 165 -3.89 -5.73 12.89
N VAL A 166 -3.24 -4.75 12.27
CA VAL A 166 -3.53 -4.26 10.91
C VAL A 166 -2.21 -3.96 10.20
N ASP A 167 -2.20 -4.02 8.88
CA ASP A 167 -1.09 -3.47 8.09
C ASP A 167 -1.23 -1.95 8.03
N VAL A 168 -0.12 -1.23 8.18
CA VAL A 168 -0.05 0.22 8.00
C VAL A 168 1.22 0.59 7.26
N TYR A 169 1.08 1.37 6.20
CA TYR A 169 2.20 1.85 5.40
C TYR A 169 1.97 3.23 4.81
N LEU A 170 3.08 3.91 4.53
CA LEU A 170 3.11 5.11 3.73
C LEU A 170 3.91 4.84 2.47
N ASN A 171 3.32 5.20 1.32
CA ASN A 171 4.03 5.13 0.05
C ASN A 171 4.10 6.52 -0.59
N SER A 172 5.30 6.82 -1.07
CA SER A 172 5.55 7.91 -1.97
C SER A 172 5.10 7.50 -3.37
N ARG A 173 4.15 8.24 -3.96
CA ARG A 173 3.56 7.92 -5.26
C ARG A 173 3.65 9.09 -6.22
N ALA A 174 4.05 8.78 -7.43
CA ALA A 174 3.94 9.66 -8.57
C ALA A 174 3.11 8.94 -9.64
N ALA A 175 2.20 9.66 -10.29
CA ALA A 175 1.30 9.05 -11.25
C ALA A 175 1.13 9.92 -12.49
N ARG A 176 1.03 9.26 -13.65
CA ARG A 176 0.61 9.83 -14.92
C ARG A 176 -0.73 9.20 -15.28
N TYR A 177 -1.71 10.04 -15.61
CA TYR A 177 -3.03 9.61 -16.06
C TYR A 177 -3.19 10.03 -17.50
N GLN A 178 -3.63 9.10 -18.33
CA GLN A 178 -4.14 9.38 -19.66
C GLN A 178 -5.60 8.96 -19.72
N ASN A 179 -6.45 9.94 -20.03
CA ASN A 179 -7.89 9.84 -19.85
C ASN A 179 -8.60 9.68 -21.19
N HIS A 180 -9.56 8.77 -21.22
CA HIS A 180 -10.34 8.39 -22.37
C HIS A 180 -11.83 8.41 -22.02
N SER A 181 -12.68 8.67 -23.01
CA SER A 181 -14.11 8.45 -22.90
C SER A 181 -14.39 6.96 -22.87
N ILE A 182 -15.20 6.49 -21.91
CA ILE A 182 -15.69 5.12 -21.89
C ILE A 182 -16.70 4.87 -23.02
N GLU A 183 -17.32 5.92 -23.55
CA GLU A 183 -18.29 5.80 -24.63
C GLU A 183 -17.65 5.57 -25.99
N THR A 184 -16.52 6.24 -26.26
CA THR A 184 -15.89 6.24 -27.59
C THR A 184 -14.47 5.68 -27.61
N GLY A 185 -13.79 5.61 -26.45
CA GLY A 185 -12.37 5.28 -26.36
C GLY A 185 -11.43 6.43 -26.75
N GLU A 186 -11.97 7.57 -27.17
CA GLU A 186 -11.17 8.74 -27.57
C GLU A 186 -10.57 9.45 -26.36
N PRO A 187 -9.36 10.03 -26.45
CA PRO A 187 -8.77 10.81 -25.37
C PRO A 187 -9.66 12.01 -24.98
N ILE A 188 -9.86 12.24 -23.69
CA ILE A 188 -10.70 13.35 -23.18
C ILE A 188 -10.02 14.18 -22.11
N ALA A 189 -10.37 15.46 -22.06
CA ALA A 189 -10.08 16.34 -20.94
C ALA A 189 -11.09 16.06 -19.80
N ILE A 190 -10.61 15.88 -18.56
CA ILE A 190 -11.49 15.67 -17.40
C ILE A 190 -12.03 17.00 -16.85
N ASN A 191 -11.28 18.09 -17.02
CA ASN A 191 -11.67 19.43 -16.58
C ASN A 191 -11.51 20.45 -17.71
N SER A 192 -12.32 21.51 -17.71
CA SER A 192 -12.19 22.62 -18.66
C SER A 192 -10.76 23.19 -18.62
N GLY A 193 -10.07 23.17 -19.76
CA GLY A 193 -8.67 23.63 -19.86
C GLY A 193 -7.60 22.60 -19.48
N SER A 194 -7.97 21.36 -19.17
CA SER A 194 -7.02 20.24 -19.08
C SER A 194 -6.90 19.51 -20.42
N GLY A 195 -5.73 18.95 -20.70
CA GLY A 195 -5.54 17.98 -21.79
C GLY A 195 -5.86 16.56 -21.32
N PRO A 196 -5.75 15.54 -22.19
CA PRO A 196 -6.04 14.16 -21.82
C PRO A 196 -5.03 13.56 -20.86
N VAL A 197 -3.88 14.21 -20.65
CA VAL A 197 -2.83 13.76 -19.75
C VAL A 197 -2.76 14.65 -18.52
N SER A 198 -2.62 14.05 -17.34
CA SER A 198 -2.35 14.76 -16.08
C SER A 198 -1.35 14.00 -15.23
N TYR A 199 -0.64 14.72 -14.36
CA TYR A 199 0.34 14.13 -13.45
C TYR A 199 -0.04 14.42 -12.00
N ARG A 200 0.28 13.50 -11.09
CA ARG A 200 0.01 13.62 -9.66
C ARG A 200 1.22 13.24 -8.83
N ARG A 201 1.43 13.97 -7.73
CA ARG A 201 2.38 13.64 -6.65
C ARG A 201 1.58 13.42 -5.39
N GLU A 202 1.73 12.27 -4.77
CA GLU A 202 0.84 11.82 -3.71
C GLU A 202 1.59 11.05 -2.62
N VAL A 203 1.09 11.16 -1.39
CA VAL A 203 1.38 10.24 -0.30
C VAL A 203 0.16 9.34 -0.13
N GLN A 204 0.38 8.02 -0.16
CA GLN A 204 -0.65 7.03 0.15
C GLN A 204 -0.61 6.67 1.62
N PHE A 205 -1.78 6.63 2.24
CA PHE A 205 -2.01 6.14 3.58
C PHE A 205 -2.64 4.76 3.48
N GLY A 206 -1.78 3.75 3.41
CA GLY A 206 -2.18 2.35 3.29
C GLY A 206 -2.52 1.78 4.66
N ILE A 207 -3.75 1.28 4.80
CA ILE A 207 -4.17 0.51 5.97
C ILE A 207 -4.97 -0.69 5.46
N GLU A 208 -4.60 -1.89 5.85
CA GLU A 208 -5.33 -3.12 5.51
C GLU A 208 -5.64 -3.89 6.80
N ASP A 209 -6.84 -4.48 6.88
CA ASP A 209 -7.30 -5.18 8.08
C ASP A 209 -7.81 -6.59 7.75
N PRO A 210 -6.91 -7.53 7.42
CA PRO A 210 -7.27 -8.88 7.03
C PRO A 210 -8.03 -9.66 8.11
N ALA A 211 -7.89 -9.26 9.38
CA ALA A 211 -8.55 -9.88 10.52
C ALA A 211 -9.91 -9.26 10.86
N GLY A 212 -10.29 -8.14 10.22
CA GLY A 212 -11.50 -7.39 10.56
C GLY A 212 -11.50 -6.82 11.99
N ALA A 213 -10.31 -6.53 12.53
CA ALA A 213 -10.12 -6.08 13.91
C ALA A 213 -10.39 -4.57 14.10
N ALA A 214 -10.40 -3.78 13.04
CA ALA A 214 -10.51 -2.33 13.07
C ALA A 214 -11.78 -1.81 12.37
N ALA A 215 -12.30 -0.71 12.89
CA ALA A 215 -13.43 0.04 12.32
C ALA A 215 -12.93 1.28 11.58
N TYR A 216 -12.08 2.07 12.22
CA TYR A 216 -11.52 3.30 11.65
C TYR A 216 -10.11 3.58 12.20
N VAL A 217 -9.40 4.46 11.51
CA VAL A 217 -8.06 4.90 11.89
C VAL A 217 -7.97 6.41 11.78
N ILE A 218 -7.34 7.04 12.77
CA ILE A 218 -6.90 8.42 12.69
C ILE A 218 -5.41 8.43 12.41
N VAL A 219 -4.99 9.16 11.38
CA VAL A 219 -3.57 9.38 11.09
C VAL A 219 -3.21 10.81 11.41
N THR A 220 -2.10 11.01 12.11
CA THR A 220 -1.52 12.33 12.43
C THR A 220 -0.02 12.34 12.13
N GLY A 221 0.55 13.52 11.93
CA GLY A 221 1.98 13.68 11.62
C GLY A 221 2.26 15.05 11.00
N PRO A 222 3.47 15.28 10.46
CA PRO A 222 3.73 16.46 9.64
C PRO A 222 2.86 16.47 8.39
N GLY A 223 2.34 17.64 8.03
CA GLY A 223 1.45 17.79 6.88
C GLY A 223 0.76 19.13 6.88
N TYR A 224 -0.29 19.24 6.09
CA TYR A 224 -1.05 20.46 5.91
C TYR A 224 -1.66 20.91 7.25
N VAL A 225 -1.42 22.16 7.63
CA VAL A 225 -2.03 22.78 8.81
C VAL A 225 -3.38 23.37 8.40
N TYR A 226 -4.45 22.82 8.95
CA TYR A 226 -5.80 23.28 8.66
C TYR A 226 -6.10 24.56 9.44
N THR A 227 -6.78 25.51 8.81
CA THR A 227 -7.39 26.63 9.53
C THR A 227 -8.90 26.44 9.50
N VAL A 228 -9.51 26.19 10.67
CA VAL A 228 -10.95 26.01 10.83
C VAL A 228 -11.43 27.03 11.84
N ASP A 229 -12.42 27.84 11.48
CA ASP A 229 -12.96 28.90 12.35
C ASP A 229 -11.86 29.85 12.90
N GLY A 230 -10.82 30.11 12.10
CA GLY A 230 -9.66 30.92 12.50
C GLY A 230 -8.62 30.22 13.38
N VAL A 231 -8.81 28.94 13.70
CA VAL A 231 -7.91 28.15 14.55
C VAL A 231 -7.08 27.19 13.71
N ALA A 232 -5.77 27.17 13.96
CA ALA A 232 -4.85 26.23 13.34
C ALA A 232 -4.96 24.83 13.98
N HIS A 233 -5.12 23.80 13.16
CA HIS A 233 -5.14 22.40 13.56
C HIS A 233 -4.03 21.62 12.84
N PRO A 234 -3.30 20.74 13.56
CA PRO A 234 -2.29 19.90 12.93
C PRO A 234 -2.92 18.91 11.94
N PHE A 235 -2.09 18.43 11.01
CA PHE A 235 -2.50 17.45 10.01
C PHE A 235 -3.10 16.21 10.68
N SER A 236 -4.28 15.83 10.21
CA SER A 236 -5.04 14.69 10.71
C SER A 236 -6.08 14.26 9.69
N VAL A 237 -6.14 12.96 9.43
CA VAL A 237 -7.12 12.34 8.52
C VAL A 237 -7.81 11.16 9.20
N LYS A 238 -9.09 10.94 8.89
CA LYS A 238 -9.89 9.82 9.38
C LYS A 238 -10.17 8.86 8.24
N LEU A 239 -9.79 7.59 8.40
CA LEU A 239 -10.02 6.55 7.40
C LEU A 239 -10.96 5.47 7.95
N LEU A 240 -11.84 4.96 7.10
CA LEU A 240 -12.85 3.96 7.45
C LEU A 240 -12.54 2.61 6.79
N SER A 241 -12.78 1.52 7.52
CA SER A 241 -12.49 0.20 7.01
C SER A 241 -13.44 -0.19 5.86
N PRO A 242 -12.96 -0.95 4.86
CA PRO A 242 -13.80 -1.45 3.78
C PRO A 242 -14.98 -2.30 4.29
N ARG A 243 -14.76 -3.08 5.36
CA ARG A 243 -15.80 -3.87 6.02
C ARG A 243 -16.96 -3.01 6.51
N ILE A 244 -16.65 -1.90 7.18
CA ILE A 244 -17.67 -0.96 7.67
C ILE A 244 -18.38 -0.29 6.47
N LEU A 245 -17.61 0.17 5.47
CA LEU A 245 -18.18 0.76 4.25
C LEU A 245 -19.11 -0.18 3.49
N ARG A 246 -18.84 -1.49 3.52
CA ARG A 246 -19.64 -2.53 2.86
C ARG A 246 -20.93 -2.83 3.62
N ALA A 247 -20.84 -3.00 4.95
CA ALA A 247 -21.86 -3.69 5.73
C ALA A 247 -22.66 -2.81 6.70
N ALA A 248 -22.16 -1.63 7.06
CA ALA A 248 -22.86 -0.79 8.05
C ALA A 248 -24.14 -0.17 7.46
N PRO A 249 -25.31 -0.33 8.11
CA PRO A 249 -26.58 0.23 7.63
C PRO A 249 -26.54 1.74 7.40
N GLU A 250 -25.80 2.47 8.24
CA GLU A 250 -25.65 3.93 8.17
C GLU A 250 -24.92 4.40 6.89
N LEU A 251 -24.22 3.49 6.21
CA LEU A 251 -23.45 3.76 5.00
C LEU A 251 -24.10 3.18 3.73
N ALA A 252 -25.25 2.53 3.85
CA ALA A 252 -25.98 2.01 2.71
C ALA A 252 -26.30 3.14 1.70
N GLY A 253 -25.89 2.97 0.45
CA GLY A 253 -26.10 3.97 -0.61
C GLY A 253 -25.25 5.24 -0.45
N LYS A 254 -24.29 5.27 0.47
CA LYS A 254 -23.33 6.39 0.61
C LYS A 254 -22.11 6.18 -0.27
N ARG A 255 -21.35 7.26 -0.49
CA ARG A 255 -20.11 7.20 -1.26
C ARG A 255 -19.12 6.20 -0.64
N GLY A 256 -18.57 5.33 -1.46
CA GLY A 256 -17.64 4.28 -1.04
C GLY A 256 -18.29 2.97 -0.59
N ASN A 257 -19.62 2.88 -0.60
CA ASN A 257 -20.38 1.67 -0.30
C ASN A 257 -20.30 0.66 -1.47
N TYR A 258 -19.16 -0.03 -1.59
CA TYR A 258 -19.04 -1.18 -2.49
C TYR A 258 -19.50 -2.45 -1.77
N LEU A 259 -20.38 -3.21 -2.42
CA LEU A 259 -20.94 -4.44 -1.84
C LEU A 259 -19.92 -5.58 -1.78
N ASN A 260 -18.84 -5.48 -2.57
CA ASN A 260 -17.79 -6.48 -2.68
C ASN A 260 -16.40 -5.96 -2.27
N TRP A 261 -16.33 -5.05 -1.30
CA TRP A 261 -15.08 -4.83 -0.58
C TRP A 261 -14.54 -6.16 -0.03
N ALA A 262 -13.24 -6.38 -0.06
CA ALA A 262 -12.55 -7.39 0.73
C ALA A 262 -11.97 -6.73 2.00
N ASP A 263 -11.73 -7.52 3.04
CA ASP A 263 -11.17 -7.00 4.29
C ASP A 263 -9.67 -6.65 4.14
N THR A 264 -9.03 -7.17 3.09
CA THR A 264 -7.66 -6.85 2.67
C THR A 264 -7.57 -5.58 1.81
N ASP A 265 -8.69 -4.94 1.48
CA ASP A 265 -8.63 -3.67 0.77
C ASP A 265 -8.21 -2.53 1.68
N SER A 266 -7.67 -1.49 1.06
CA SER A 266 -7.21 -0.35 1.84
C SER A 266 -8.36 0.54 2.35
N PHE A 267 -8.26 1.00 3.60
CA PHE A 267 -9.20 1.94 4.23
C PHE A 267 -9.35 3.22 3.40
N LYS A 268 -10.51 3.87 3.50
CA LYS A 268 -10.83 5.07 2.70
C LYS A 268 -10.99 6.31 3.55
N PHE A 269 -10.52 7.46 3.05
CA PHE A 269 -10.72 8.74 3.74
C PHE A 269 -12.20 9.05 3.90
N CYS A 270 -12.63 9.25 5.14
CA CYS A 270 -13.89 9.94 5.38
C CYS A 270 -13.82 11.34 4.80
N ARG A 271 -14.98 11.84 4.38
CA ARG A 271 -15.07 13.16 3.74
C ARG A 271 -15.51 14.21 4.76
N PRO A 272 -15.12 15.48 4.55
CA PRO A 272 -15.60 16.57 5.39
C PRO A 272 -17.11 16.78 5.19
N MET A 273 -17.76 17.32 6.22
CA MET A 273 -19.19 17.69 6.16
C MET A 273 -19.51 18.57 4.95
N THR A 274 -20.72 18.43 4.40
CA THR A 274 -21.24 19.30 3.34
C THR A 274 -21.10 20.78 3.72
N GLY A 275 -20.63 21.62 2.78
CA GLY A 275 -20.36 23.05 3.02
C GLY A 275 -18.90 23.37 3.42
N HIS A 276 -18.07 22.36 3.68
CA HIS A 276 -16.62 22.51 3.78
C HIS A 276 -15.98 22.23 2.42
N PRO A 277 -14.79 22.81 2.11
CA PRO A 277 -14.11 22.53 0.85
C PRO A 277 -13.99 21.01 0.66
N ALA A 278 -14.40 20.52 -0.51
CA ALA A 278 -14.43 19.09 -0.85
C ALA A 278 -13.04 18.42 -0.84
N ASN A 279 -12.00 19.21 -0.61
CA ASN A 279 -10.63 18.77 -0.50
C ASN A 279 -10.38 18.28 0.93
N LEU A 280 -9.47 17.32 1.10
CA LEU A 280 -9.05 16.79 2.41
C LEU A 280 -8.30 17.83 3.28
N THR A 281 -8.52 19.12 3.04
CA THR A 281 -8.03 20.30 3.78
C THR A 281 -8.86 20.54 5.06
N THR A 282 -9.34 19.47 5.70
CA THR A 282 -10.15 19.53 6.93
C THR A 282 -9.57 18.52 7.93
N PRO A 283 -9.49 18.82 9.24
CA PRO A 283 -8.96 17.88 10.22
C PRO A 283 -9.91 16.71 10.50
N ALA A 284 -9.37 15.61 11.03
CA ALA A 284 -10.12 14.40 11.38
C ALA A 284 -11.34 14.64 12.30
N SER A 285 -11.28 15.65 13.17
CA SER A 285 -12.37 16.06 14.08
C SER A 285 -13.61 16.60 13.36
N ARG A 286 -13.48 16.97 12.08
CA ARG A 286 -14.54 17.54 11.25
C ARG A 286 -14.99 16.58 10.12
N MET A 287 -14.49 15.35 10.11
CA MET A 287 -14.87 14.33 9.13
C MET A 287 -16.21 13.70 9.48
N ASP A 288 -17.09 13.61 8.49
CA ASP A 288 -18.42 13.01 8.58
C ASP A 288 -18.53 11.79 7.66
N CYS A 289 -18.14 10.64 8.21
CA CYS A 289 -18.15 9.37 7.49
C CYS A 289 -19.59 8.95 7.11
N VAL A 290 -20.58 9.20 7.97
CA VAL A 290 -21.97 8.73 7.79
C VAL A 290 -22.75 9.63 6.85
N GLY A 291 -22.64 10.95 7.01
CA GLY A 291 -23.35 11.90 6.18
C GLY A 291 -22.90 11.85 4.72
N VAL A 292 -21.58 11.73 4.49
CA VAL A 292 -20.95 11.94 3.17
C VAL A 292 -20.32 10.67 2.58
N GLY A 293 -19.96 9.69 3.42
CA GLY A 293 -19.23 8.48 2.99
C GLY A 293 -17.72 8.65 3.00
N ALA A 294 -17.02 7.72 2.35
CA ALA A 294 -15.57 7.69 2.29
C ALA A 294 -15.05 7.35 0.87
N SER A 295 -13.88 7.87 0.50
CA SER A 295 -13.28 7.61 -0.81
C SER A 295 -11.78 7.90 -0.84
N GLY A 296 -11.03 7.14 -1.64
CA GLY A 296 -9.58 7.34 -1.82
C GLY A 296 -8.76 7.03 -0.56
N ASN A 297 -7.44 6.94 -0.72
CA ASN A 297 -6.49 6.80 0.40
C ASN A 297 -5.16 7.52 0.11
N THR A 298 -5.17 8.45 -0.84
CA THR A 298 -4.03 9.26 -1.21
C THR A 298 -4.28 10.75 -1.04
N PHE A 299 -3.24 11.47 -0.66
CA PHE A 299 -3.25 12.91 -0.46
C PHE A 299 -2.12 13.52 -1.27
N GLY A 300 -2.39 14.52 -2.09
CA GLY A 300 -1.39 15.02 -3.02
C GLY A 300 -1.79 16.25 -3.81
N ALA A 301 -0.95 16.59 -4.77
CA ALA A 301 -1.12 17.70 -5.70
C ALA A 301 -1.10 17.19 -7.15
N ASN A 302 -1.68 17.99 -8.05
CA ASN A 302 -1.78 17.69 -9.47
C ASN A 302 -1.02 18.73 -10.29
N LEU A 303 -0.48 18.32 -11.42
CA LEU A 303 -0.04 19.18 -12.51
C LEU A 303 -1.04 19.03 -13.66
N ALA A 304 -1.76 20.11 -13.97
CA ALA A 304 -2.68 20.13 -15.09
C ALA A 304 -1.93 20.22 -16.43
N ALA A 305 -2.51 19.69 -17.51
CA ALA A 305 -1.86 19.74 -18.82
C ALA A 305 -1.59 21.18 -19.31
N SER A 306 -2.44 22.14 -18.91
CA SER A 306 -2.24 23.55 -19.21
C SER A 306 -1.03 24.14 -18.50
N GLU A 307 -0.55 23.55 -17.41
CA GLU A 307 0.57 24.02 -16.58
C GLU A 307 1.92 23.41 -16.99
N VAL A 308 1.97 22.70 -18.11
CA VAL A 308 3.16 21.99 -18.60
C VAL A 308 4.13 22.96 -19.29
N TYR A 309 4.60 23.93 -18.50
CA TYR A 309 5.62 24.93 -18.82
C TYR A 309 6.42 25.24 -17.53
N PRO A 310 7.64 25.82 -17.61
CA PRO A 310 8.55 25.91 -16.47
C PRO A 310 7.95 26.52 -15.19
N GLU A 311 7.24 27.65 -15.33
CA GLU A 311 6.62 28.35 -14.20
C GLU A 311 5.43 27.57 -13.62
N GLY A 312 4.63 26.91 -14.46
CA GLY A 312 3.50 26.09 -14.05
C GLY A 312 3.96 24.82 -13.31
N ILE A 313 5.04 24.20 -13.77
CA ILE A 313 5.69 23.07 -13.09
C ILE A 313 6.20 23.50 -11.71
N ALA A 314 6.88 24.64 -11.62
CA ALA A 314 7.38 25.16 -10.34
C ALA A 314 6.21 25.46 -9.37
N ALA A 315 5.12 26.05 -9.87
CA ALA A 315 3.92 26.29 -9.06
C ALA A 315 3.28 24.98 -8.58
N ALA A 316 3.22 23.95 -9.43
CA ALA A 316 2.70 22.64 -9.04
C ALA A 316 3.57 21.94 -7.98
N ASP A 317 4.89 22.07 -8.09
CA ASP A 317 5.83 21.55 -7.08
C ASP A 317 5.67 22.30 -5.75
N GLN A 318 5.47 23.62 -5.78
CA GLN A 318 5.17 24.40 -4.59
C GLN A 318 3.84 23.97 -3.95
N ARG A 319 2.79 23.73 -4.74
CA ARG A 319 1.52 23.21 -4.20
C ARG A 319 1.67 21.90 -3.45
N PHE A 320 2.56 21.01 -3.90
CA PHE A 320 2.86 19.78 -3.16
C PHE A 320 3.66 20.08 -1.88
N ALA A 321 4.65 20.98 -1.95
CA ALA A 321 5.44 21.38 -0.79
C ALA A 321 4.58 22.03 0.31
N ASP A 322 3.58 22.82 -0.07
CA ASP A 322 2.62 23.46 0.84
C ASP A 322 1.74 22.44 1.60
N LEU A 323 1.70 21.18 1.15
CA LEU A 323 1.07 20.09 1.91
C LEU A 323 1.88 19.66 3.13
N GLY A 324 3.12 20.13 3.30
CA GLY A 324 3.90 19.97 4.53
C GLY A 324 4.36 18.55 4.86
N PHE A 325 4.30 17.61 3.91
CA PHE A 325 4.83 16.25 4.13
C PHE A 325 6.36 16.27 4.22
N VAL A 326 6.90 15.53 5.17
CA VAL A 326 8.36 15.50 5.45
C VAL A 326 8.91 14.08 5.29
N ALA A 327 9.94 13.93 4.45
CA ALA A 327 10.69 12.67 4.35
C ALA A 327 11.47 12.38 5.64
N GLY A 328 11.53 11.11 6.02
CA GLY A 328 12.10 10.62 7.28
C GLY A 328 11.24 10.86 8.53
N ALA A 329 10.13 11.60 8.41
CA ALA A 329 9.28 11.89 9.55
C ALA A 329 8.30 10.75 9.87
N GLY A 330 7.95 10.62 11.15
CA GLY A 330 6.97 9.64 11.65
C GLY A 330 5.54 10.16 11.59
N TYR A 331 4.63 9.27 11.19
CA TYR A 331 3.19 9.48 11.18
C TYR A 331 2.54 8.42 12.06
N THR A 332 1.67 8.87 12.94
CA THR A 332 1.00 8.02 13.94
C THR A 332 -0.36 7.59 13.43
N PHE A 333 -0.57 6.28 13.36
CA PHE A 333 -1.81 5.60 13.03
C PHE A 333 -2.45 5.10 14.32
N SER A 334 -3.50 5.77 14.76
CA SER A 334 -4.31 5.36 15.91
C SER A 334 -5.51 4.55 15.42
N VAL A 335 -5.54 3.27 15.79
CA VAL A 335 -6.51 2.28 15.30
C VAL A 335 -7.61 2.07 16.32
N TYR A 336 -8.86 2.11 15.87
CA TYR A 336 -10.04 2.00 16.72
C TYR A 336 -10.96 0.90 16.21
N ASN A 337 -11.67 0.24 17.13
CA ASN A 337 -12.67 -0.79 16.83
C ASN A 337 -14.07 -0.46 17.39
N ASP A 338 -14.28 0.79 17.83
CA ASP A 338 -15.53 1.28 18.39
C ASP A 338 -16.37 2.10 17.38
N ASP A 339 -17.50 2.64 17.85
CA ASP A 339 -18.46 3.42 17.06
C ASP A 339 -18.11 4.91 16.87
N GLY A 340 -16.91 5.37 17.26
CA GLY A 340 -16.47 6.77 17.09
C GLY A 340 -16.39 7.25 15.63
N TRP A 341 -16.58 6.35 14.66
CA TRP A 341 -16.74 6.69 13.25
C TRP A 341 -18.12 7.26 12.90
N LYS A 342 -19.16 6.94 13.68
CA LYS A 342 -20.57 7.25 13.36
C LYS A 342 -20.93 8.73 13.48
N THR A 343 -20.20 9.47 14.31
CA THR A 343 -20.44 10.90 14.54
C THR A 343 -19.21 11.72 14.21
N VAL A 344 -19.45 12.97 13.83
CA VAL A 344 -18.39 13.98 13.71
C VAL A 344 -17.71 14.13 15.05
N ASN A 345 -16.37 14.12 15.04
CA ASN A 345 -15.54 14.18 16.24
C ASN A 345 -15.72 12.99 17.23
N GLY A 346 -16.42 11.92 16.86
CA GLY A 346 -16.76 10.80 17.77
C GLY A 346 -15.57 9.99 18.32
N HIS A 347 -14.37 10.20 17.77
CA HIS A 347 -13.13 9.57 18.24
C HIS A 347 -12.50 10.29 19.45
N LEU A 348 -12.93 11.51 19.75
CA LEU A 348 -12.35 12.30 20.84
C LEU A 348 -12.57 11.61 22.19
N GLY A 349 -11.50 11.47 22.97
CA GLY A 349 -11.53 10.79 24.27
C GLY A 349 -11.59 9.26 24.20
N LYS A 350 -11.56 8.66 23.00
CA LYS A 350 -11.49 7.20 22.82
C LYS A 350 -10.04 6.71 22.90
N ILE A 351 -9.86 5.49 23.40
CA ILE A 351 -8.55 4.82 23.49
C ILE A 351 -8.37 3.95 22.25
N PRO A 352 -7.31 4.17 21.44
CA PRO A 352 -7.00 3.28 20.32
C PRO A 352 -6.71 1.85 20.81
N VAL A 353 -7.19 0.84 20.10
CA VAL A 353 -6.82 -0.57 20.34
C VAL A 353 -5.40 -0.89 19.92
N ALA A 354 -4.83 -0.08 19.02
CA ALA A 354 -3.42 -0.10 18.67
C ALA A 354 -2.97 1.28 18.20
N THR A 355 -1.68 1.59 18.39
CA THR A 355 -1.05 2.79 17.84
C THR A 355 0.26 2.40 17.17
N TYR A 356 0.45 2.83 15.93
CA TYR A 356 1.68 2.59 15.18
C TYR A 356 2.28 3.90 14.73
N THR A 357 3.61 3.98 14.70
CA THR A 357 4.32 5.07 14.02
C THR A 357 5.02 4.51 12.80
N VAL A 358 4.79 5.14 11.65
CA VAL A 358 5.32 4.76 10.34
C VAL A 358 6.09 5.93 9.76
N GLN A 359 7.28 5.69 9.23
CA GLN A 359 8.07 6.74 8.58
C GLN A 359 7.68 6.90 7.11
N LEU A 360 7.57 8.14 6.65
CA LEU A 360 7.55 8.46 5.21
C LEU A 360 9.00 8.54 4.73
N GLU A 361 9.56 7.46 4.19
CA GLU A 361 11.01 7.40 3.91
C GLU A 361 11.48 8.41 2.86
N SER A 362 10.64 8.69 1.86
CA SER A 362 10.93 9.61 0.78
C SER A 362 9.69 10.38 0.35
N LEU A 363 9.90 11.50 -0.34
CA LEU A 363 8.84 12.21 -1.06
C LEU A 363 8.82 11.77 -2.53
N PRO A 364 7.67 11.91 -3.22
CA PRO A 364 7.58 11.53 -4.62
C PRO A 364 8.48 12.42 -5.49
N PRO A 365 9.01 11.91 -6.62
CA PRO A 365 9.77 12.71 -7.57
C PRO A 365 9.05 14.01 -7.92
N SER A 366 9.79 15.08 -8.16
CA SER A 366 9.20 16.39 -8.47
C SER A 366 8.47 16.36 -9.80
N PHE A 367 7.54 17.29 -10.01
CA PHE A 367 6.94 17.47 -11.34
C PHE A 367 8.01 17.83 -12.35
N LYS A 368 9.07 18.55 -11.98
CA LYS A 368 10.22 18.78 -12.87
C LYS A 368 10.95 17.47 -13.29
N ASP A 369 11.04 16.49 -12.40
CA ASP A 369 11.66 15.19 -12.71
C ASP A 369 10.74 14.29 -13.55
N MET A 370 9.44 14.41 -13.33
CA MET A 370 8.41 13.64 -14.04
C MET A 370 8.01 14.25 -15.38
N ALA A 371 8.07 15.58 -15.49
CA ALA A 371 7.45 16.34 -16.56
C ALA A 371 8.44 17.00 -17.51
N VAL A 372 7.81 17.36 -18.62
CA VAL A 372 8.25 17.97 -19.86
C VAL A 372 9.29 19.09 -19.68
N GLY A 373 10.37 19.01 -20.46
CA GLY A 373 11.13 20.20 -20.85
C GLY A 373 10.68 20.67 -22.22
N ARG A 374 10.49 21.99 -22.41
CA ARG A 374 10.40 22.59 -23.75
C ARG A 374 11.79 22.53 -24.36
N GLY A 375 11.99 21.76 -25.43
CA GLY A 375 13.26 21.80 -26.18
C GLY A 375 13.50 23.21 -26.72
N ALA A 376 14.73 23.71 -26.64
CA ALA A 376 15.11 25.10 -26.94
C ALA A 376 14.83 25.55 -28.39
N SER A 377 14.44 24.65 -29.30
CA SER A 377 14.24 24.98 -30.72
C SER A 377 12.84 24.70 -31.29
N ASN A 378 12.03 23.75 -30.79
CA ASN A 378 10.92 23.24 -31.62
C ASN A 378 9.55 23.00 -30.92
N ASN A 379 9.27 23.51 -29.72
CA ASN A 379 7.99 23.23 -29.01
C ASN A 379 7.66 21.73 -28.83
N VAL A 380 8.63 20.83 -28.93
CA VAL A 380 8.40 19.39 -28.80
C VAL A 380 8.34 19.01 -27.32
N PHE A 381 7.23 18.39 -26.94
CA PHE A 381 6.99 17.82 -25.60
C PHE A 381 7.79 16.52 -25.45
N ILE A 382 8.68 16.44 -24.45
CA ILE A 382 9.35 15.19 -24.08
C ILE A 382 8.79 14.74 -22.73
N ASP A 383 7.88 13.77 -22.76
CA ASP A 383 7.37 13.10 -21.56
C ASP A 383 8.46 12.19 -20.98
N LYS A 384 8.91 12.46 -19.75
CA LYS A 384 9.98 11.70 -19.07
C LYS A 384 9.44 10.59 -18.18
N PHE A 385 8.12 10.57 -17.96
CA PHE A 385 7.46 9.58 -17.14
C PHE A 385 7.29 8.26 -17.92
N PRO A 386 7.32 7.08 -17.26
CA PRO A 386 6.92 5.85 -17.92
C PRO A 386 5.51 5.99 -18.51
N GLN A 387 5.34 5.52 -19.73
CA GLN A 387 4.05 5.50 -20.41
C GLN A 387 3.55 4.07 -20.47
N PHE A 388 2.24 3.92 -20.34
CA PHE A 388 1.51 2.68 -20.52
C PHE A 388 0.42 2.93 -21.56
N TRP A 389 0.32 2.04 -22.55
CA TRP A 389 -0.68 2.16 -23.61
C TRP A 389 -1.11 0.78 -24.15
N PHE A 390 -2.28 0.75 -24.77
CA PHE A 390 -2.67 -0.29 -25.72
C PHE A 390 -2.52 0.26 -27.14
N ASP A 391 -2.52 -0.60 -28.16
CA ASP A 391 -2.61 -0.09 -29.53
C ASP A 391 -3.91 0.72 -29.73
N PRO A 392 -3.96 1.73 -30.61
CA PRO A 392 -5.16 2.59 -30.74
C PRO A 392 -6.45 1.82 -31.03
N ALA A 393 -6.38 0.80 -31.91
CA ALA A 393 -7.51 -0.07 -32.20
C ALA A 393 -7.94 -0.91 -30.98
N GLU A 394 -6.97 -1.37 -30.18
CA GLU A 394 -7.23 -2.07 -28.92
C GLU A 394 -7.87 -1.14 -27.88
N THR A 395 -7.43 0.12 -27.80
CA THR A 395 -7.99 1.14 -26.90
C THR A 395 -9.46 1.43 -27.21
N GLN A 396 -9.83 1.51 -28.48
CA GLN A 396 -11.24 1.65 -28.87
C GLN A 396 -12.04 0.38 -28.54
N ALA A 397 -11.50 -0.81 -28.85
CA ALA A 397 -12.13 -2.07 -28.46
C ALA A 397 -12.27 -2.21 -26.93
N LEU A 398 -11.36 -1.65 -26.15
CA LEU A 398 -11.37 -1.64 -24.70
C LEU A 398 -12.58 -0.87 -24.15
N SER A 399 -12.86 0.32 -24.70
CA SER A 399 -14.04 1.11 -24.35
C SER A 399 -15.34 0.34 -24.61
N ALA A 400 -15.44 -0.30 -25.78
CA ALA A 400 -16.58 -1.12 -26.15
C ALA A 400 -16.74 -2.34 -25.23
N ASN A 401 -15.63 -2.98 -24.84
CA ASN A 401 -15.65 -4.15 -23.96
C ASN A 401 -16.03 -3.81 -22.52
N LEU A 402 -15.56 -2.67 -21.99
CA LEU A 402 -15.97 -2.17 -20.66
C LEU A 402 -17.49 -1.98 -20.60
N ARG A 403 -18.10 -1.45 -21.66
CA ARG A 403 -19.56 -1.31 -21.75
C ARG A 403 -20.27 -2.62 -22.08
N GLY A 404 -19.64 -3.46 -22.91
CA GLY A 404 -20.18 -4.68 -23.49
C GLY A 404 -20.19 -5.90 -22.57
N GLN A 405 -19.49 -5.84 -21.42
CA GLN A 405 -19.57 -6.82 -20.33
C GLN A 405 -18.86 -8.17 -20.56
N TRP A 406 -17.79 -8.21 -21.36
CA TRP A 406 -17.09 -9.46 -21.71
C TRP A 406 -15.72 -9.60 -21.06
N LEU A 407 -15.30 -10.85 -20.85
CA LEU A 407 -13.90 -11.19 -20.63
C LEU A 407 -13.12 -10.78 -21.89
N PHE A 408 -12.08 -9.97 -21.73
CA PHE A 408 -11.18 -9.65 -22.82
C PHE A 408 -9.73 -9.72 -22.34
N SER A 409 -8.84 -9.98 -23.30
CA SER A 409 -7.39 -9.95 -23.11
C SER A 409 -6.80 -9.07 -24.21
N GLN A 410 -6.01 -8.06 -23.83
CA GLN A 410 -5.32 -7.16 -24.76
C GLN A 410 -3.85 -7.04 -24.39
N THR A 411 -2.99 -6.75 -25.36
CA THR A 411 -1.55 -6.62 -25.07
C THR A 411 -1.24 -5.17 -24.75
N GLY A 412 -1.07 -4.86 -23.46
CA GLY A 412 -0.59 -3.55 -23.09
C GLY A 412 0.93 -3.48 -23.14
N ARG A 413 1.45 -2.29 -23.46
CA ARG A 413 2.88 -2.01 -23.60
C ARG A 413 3.26 -0.85 -22.71
N TRP A 414 4.53 -0.82 -22.31
CA TRP A 414 5.03 0.26 -21.48
C TRP A 414 6.49 0.61 -21.72
N THR A 415 6.86 1.84 -21.33
CA THR A 415 8.25 2.29 -21.27
C THR A 415 8.80 2.19 -19.85
N GLU A 416 10.12 2.15 -19.73
CA GLU A 416 10.78 2.30 -18.42
C GLU A 416 10.90 3.79 -18.06
N PRO A 417 10.98 4.13 -16.76
CA PRO A 417 11.23 5.50 -16.32
C PRO A 417 12.55 6.04 -16.88
N ALA A 418 12.58 7.33 -17.23
CA ALA A 418 13.81 7.98 -17.66
C ALA A 418 14.87 7.94 -16.55
N SER A 419 16.15 7.89 -16.93
CA SER A 419 17.29 7.89 -15.98
C SER A 419 17.38 9.16 -15.10
N THR A 420 16.63 10.20 -15.46
CA THR A 420 16.52 11.44 -14.67
C THR A 420 15.59 11.30 -13.46
N VAL A 421 14.74 10.28 -13.40
CA VAL A 421 13.92 10.00 -12.22
C VAL A 421 14.81 9.39 -11.13
N PRO A 422 14.89 9.98 -9.93
CA PRO A 422 15.79 9.47 -8.89
C PRO A 422 15.46 8.05 -8.43
N GLY A 423 16.42 7.13 -8.52
CA GLY A 423 16.29 5.74 -8.06
C GLY A 423 16.10 4.73 -9.20
N VAL A 424 16.17 3.44 -8.86
CA VAL A 424 16.04 2.34 -9.83
C VAL A 424 14.64 1.75 -9.75
N TYR A 425 13.74 2.24 -10.60
CA TYR A 425 12.39 1.74 -10.73
C TYR A 425 12.31 0.60 -11.76
N ARG A 426 11.47 -0.40 -11.47
CA ARG A 426 11.15 -1.52 -12.38
C ARG A 426 9.66 -1.75 -12.40
N ALA A 427 9.12 -2.03 -13.59
CA ALA A 427 7.74 -2.48 -13.73
C ALA A 427 7.53 -3.73 -12.84
N SER A 428 6.65 -3.62 -11.86
CA SER A 428 6.47 -4.65 -10.83
C SER A 428 5.13 -5.36 -10.96
N SER A 429 4.10 -4.62 -11.37
CA SER A 429 2.76 -5.16 -11.50
C SER A 429 1.95 -4.33 -12.47
N PHE A 430 1.03 -5.01 -13.13
CA PHE A 430 -0.12 -4.42 -13.75
C PHE A 430 -1.34 -4.55 -12.85
N TYR A 431 -2.28 -3.66 -13.04
CA TYR A 431 -3.56 -3.69 -12.38
C TYR A 431 -4.65 -3.25 -13.35
N SER A 432 -5.73 -4.03 -13.42
CA SER A 432 -6.97 -3.59 -14.05
C SER A 432 -8.09 -3.43 -13.02
N TYR A 433 -8.89 -2.40 -13.24
CA TYR A 433 -10.01 -2.00 -12.41
C TYR A 433 -11.21 -1.67 -13.27
N GLY A 434 -12.37 -2.04 -12.77
CA GLY A 434 -13.64 -1.53 -13.29
C GLY A 434 -14.62 -1.37 -12.14
N GLU A 435 -15.48 -0.37 -12.23
CA GLU A 435 -16.59 -0.20 -11.28
C GLU A 435 -17.87 0.26 -11.98
N GLY A 436 -18.99 0.01 -11.31
CA GLY A 436 -20.30 0.36 -11.81
C GLY A 436 -21.36 0.28 -10.73
N SER A 437 -22.50 0.90 -11.01
CA SER A 437 -23.67 0.89 -10.13
C SER A 437 -24.25 -0.52 -10.01
N ALA A 438 -24.78 -0.84 -8.82
CA ALA A 438 -25.53 -2.06 -8.63
C ALA A 438 -26.85 -2.02 -9.43
N ALA A 439 -27.27 -3.18 -9.95
CA ALA A 439 -28.52 -3.34 -10.70
C ALA A 439 -29.78 -3.12 -9.86
N SER A 440 -29.65 -3.22 -8.53
CA SER A 440 -30.70 -2.91 -7.57
C SER A 440 -30.85 -1.40 -7.31
N ASN A 441 -29.99 -0.54 -7.86
CA ASN A 441 -30.10 0.89 -7.66
C ASN A 441 -31.38 1.44 -8.28
N ILE A 442 -32.07 2.29 -7.52
CA ILE A 442 -33.14 3.12 -8.08
C ILE A 442 -32.56 4.04 -9.17
N ARG A 443 -33.38 4.42 -10.16
CA ARG A 443 -32.95 5.25 -11.29
C ARG A 443 -32.23 6.52 -10.80
N GLY A 444 -31.01 6.73 -11.27
CA GLY A 444 -30.19 7.90 -10.95
C GLY A 444 -29.31 7.77 -9.69
N ALA A 445 -29.43 6.68 -8.92
CA ALA A 445 -28.54 6.43 -7.80
C ALA A 445 -27.23 5.75 -8.26
N THR A 446 -26.09 6.36 -7.88
CA THR A 446 -24.75 5.79 -8.14
C THR A 446 -24.40 4.66 -7.18
N TRP A 447 -24.83 4.76 -5.92
CA TRP A 447 -24.45 3.83 -4.85
C TRP A 447 -25.64 2.98 -4.40
N PRO A 448 -25.43 1.72 -3.96
CA PRO A 448 -24.15 0.99 -3.92
C PRO A 448 -23.52 0.73 -5.28
N MET A 449 -22.23 0.40 -5.26
CA MET A 449 -21.46 -0.01 -6.44
C MET A 449 -20.87 -1.41 -6.27
N TYR A 450 -20.49 -2.00 -7.39
CA TYR A 450 -19.57 -3.14 -7.45
C TYR A 450 -18.29 -2.69 -8.14
N ARG A 451 -17.19 -3.37 -7.81
CA ARG A 451 -15.90 -3.16 -8.46
C ARG A 451 -15.23 -4.48 -8.80
N MET A 452 -14.26 -4.43 -9.68
CA MET A 452 -13.38 -5.54 -9.98
C MET A 452 -11.95 -5.04 -9.93
N VAL A 453 -11.07 -5.86 -9.35
CA VAL A 453 -9.67 -5.54 -9.13
C VAL A 453 -8.88 -6.77 -9.57
N ASN A 454 -8.05 -6.65 -10.60
CA ASN A 454 -7.23 -7.76 -11.07
C ASN A 454 -5.74 -7.33 -11.15
N PRO A 455 -4.98 -7.53 -10.06
CA PRO A 455 -3.54 -7.28 -10.05
C PRO A 455 -2.80 -8.47 -10.68
N GLN A 456 -1.79 -8.19 -11.50
CA GLN A 456 -0.91 -9.19 -12.10
C GLN A 456 0.54 -8.74 -11.91
N ALA A 457 1.45 -9.60 -11.43
CA ALA A 457 2.86 -9.20 -11.47
C ALA A 457 3.39 -9.27 -12.90
N LEU A 458 4.38 -8.42 -13.15
CA LEU A 458 5.16 -8.44 -14.38
C LEU A 458 6.46 -9.17 -14.13
N LYS A 459 6.97 -9.90 -15.13
CA LYS A 459 8.27 -10.55 -14.98
C LYS A 459 9.38 -9.49 -15.13
N PRO A 460 10.53 -9.71 -14.49
CA PRO A 460 11.70 -8.85 -14.67
C PRO A 460 12.02 -8.55 -16.14
N GLY A 461 12.05 -7.27 -16.51
CA GLY A 461 12.43 -6.82 -17.86
C GLY A 461 11.32 -6.87 -18.91
N ASP A 462 10.11 -7.33 -18.57
CA ASP A 462 8.96 -7.27 -19.47
C ASP A 462 8.67 -5.79 -19.85
N LYS A 463 8.31 -5.57 -21.12
CA LYS A 463 7.82 -4.28 -21.65
C LYS A 463 6.43 -4.35 -22.26
N GLN A 464 5.86 -5.54 -22.25
CA GLN A 464 4.52 -5.83 -22.72
C GLN A 464 4.00 -7.10 -22.04
N ALA A 465 2.69 -7.19 -21.84
CA ALA A 465 2.04 -8.37 -21.32
C ALA A 465 0.57 -8.41 -21.77
N ALA A 466 0.02 -9.61 -21.82
CA ALA A 466 -1.41 -9.80 -22.01
C ALA A 466 -2.13 -9.43 -20.71
N PHE A 467 -3.08 -8.51 -20.82
CA PHE A 467 -3.85 -7.97 -19.73
C PHE A 467 -5.31 -8.35 -19.88
N ALA A 468 -5.83 -9.02 -18.86
CA ALA A 468 -7.21 -9.45 -18.83
C ALA A 468 -8.03 -8.61 -17.85
N LEU A 469 -9.21 -8.19 -18.30
CA LEU A 469 -10.27 -7.77 -17.40
C LEU A 469 -11.21 -8.97 -17.22
N GLY A 470 -11.46 -9.33 -15.95
CA GLY A 470 -12.29 -10.49 -15.61
C GLY A 470 -13.75 -10.30 -15.99
N LEU A 471 -14.56 -11.32 -15.71
CA LEU A 471 -16.01 -11.21 -15.88
C LEU A 471 -16.57 -10.16 -14.92
N LYS A 472 -17.56 -9.41 -15.41
CA LYS A 472 -18.33 -8.47 -14.62
C LYS A 472 -18.89 -9.17 -13.36
N PRO A 473 -18.75 -8.56 -12.16
CA PRO A 473 -19.39 -9.07 -10.95
C PRO A 473 -20.90 -9.24 -11.11
N GLU A 474 -21.46 -10.30 -10.51
CA GLU A 474 -22.91 -10.48 -10.42
C GLU A 474 -23.54 -9.28 -9.66
N GLY A 475 -24.63 -8.75 -10.20
CA GLY A 475 -25.32 -7.59 -9.64
C GLY A 475 -24.79 -6.22 -10.09
N LEU A 476 -23.70 -6.13 -10.86
CA LEU A 476 -23.28 -4.90 -11.52
C LEU A 476 -24.07 -4.71 -12.83
N THR A 477 -24.57 -3.51 -13.13
CA THR A 477 -25.32 -3.24 -14.39
C THR A 477 -24.36 -3.16 -15.59
N GLU A 478 -23.52 -2.13 -15.62
CA GLU A 478 -22.47 -1.88 -16.61
C GLU A 478 -21.31 -1.14 -15.92
N PHE A 479 -20.09 -1.26 -16.45
CA PHE A 479 -18.98 -0.45 -15.95
C PHE A 479 -19.18 1.00 -16.36
N SER A 480 -19.12 1.90 -15.38
CA SER A 480 -19.14 3.36 -15.57
C SER A 480 -17.77 4.00 -15.37
N TYR A 481 -16.77 3.20 -15.04
CA TYR A 481 -15.37 3.62 -14.90
C TYR A 481 -14.47 2.40 -15.10
N GLY A 482 -13.35 2.61 -15.79
CA GLY A 482 -12.31 1.61 -15.99
C GLY A 482 -10.93 2.22 -15.81
N GLU A 483 -10.01 1.49 -15.19
CA GLU A 483 -8.64 1.93 -15.00
C GLU A 483 -7.69 0.77 -15.24
N PHE A 484 -6.62 1.04 -15.98
CA PHE A 484 -5.54 0.09 -16.29
C PHE A 484 -4.23 0.76 -15.96
N ALA A 485 -3.38 0.07 -15.21
CA ALA A 485 -2.18 0.67 -14.64
C ALA A 485 -0.98 -0.26 -14.74
N VAL A 486 0.17 0.28 -15.09
CA VAL A 486 1.46 -0.34 -14.77
C VAL A 486 2.07 0.40 -13.58
N SER A 487 2.38 -0.34 -12.54
CA SER A 487 3.11 0.12 -11.36
C SER A 487 4.58 -0.21 -11.50
N TYR A 488 5.42 0.76 -11.17
CA TYR A 488 6.86 0.62 -11.09
C TYR A 488 7.28 0.83 -9.64
N SER A 489 8.08 -0.07 -9.11
CA SER A 489 8.58 0.01 -7.74
C SER A 489 10.10 0.13 -7.74
N ASN A 490 10.62 0.94 -6.82
CA ASN A 490 12.05 0.94 -6.48
C ASN A 490 12.36 0.07 -5.25
N ARG A 491 11.36 -0.69 -4.75
CA ARG A 491 11.41 -1.52 -3.53
C ARG A 491 11.67 -0.79 -2.21
N ASN A 492 11.90 0.52 -2.23
CA ASN A 492 12.15 1.36 -1.06
C ASN A 492 11.05 2.44 -0.95
N HIS A 493 9.80 1.99 -0.92
CA HIS A 493 8.59 2.81 -0.72
C HIS A 493 8.29 3.91 -1.76
N GLY A 494 9.06 3.96 -2.86
CA GLY A 494 8.73 4.77 -4.03
C GLY A 494 7.96 3.96 -5.07
N ASN A 495 6.86 4.53 -5.56
CA ASN A 495 6.08 3.94 -6.65
C ASN A 495 5.78 4.98 -7.74
N LEU A 496 5.93 4.56 -8.99
CA LEU A 496 5.44 5.30 -10.16
C LEU A 496 4.27 4.53 -10.77
N LEU A 497 3.26 5.24 -11.25
CA LEU A 497 2.09 4.61 -11.85
C LEU A 497 1.75 5.29 -13.16
N SER A 498 1.67 4.52 -14.24
CA SER A 498 1.12 5.01 -15.50
C SER A 498 -0.25 4.41 -15.73
N TYR A 499 -1.26 5.27 -15.76
CA TYR A 499 -2.66 4.93 -15.90
C TYR A 499 -3.21 5.23 -17.29
N LEU A 500 -4.04 4.33 -17.78
CA LEU A 500 -5.09 4.58 -18.75
C LEU A 500 -6.43 4.51 -18.04
N VAL A 501 -7.22 5.57 -18.13
CA VAL A 501 -8.50 5.69 -17.41
C VAL A 501 -9.64 6.00 -18.37
N PHE A 502 -10.78 5.37 -18.14
CA PHE A 502 -12.01 5.50 -18.92
C PHE A 502 -13.13 6.00 -18.02
N TYR A 503 -13.78 7.08 -18.42
CA TYR A 503 -14.89 7.74 -17.71
C TYR A 503 -16.18 7.73 -18.51
#